data_AF-A0A9X2L4B6-F1
#
_entry.id   AF-A0A9X2L4B6-F1
#
_cell.length_a   1.000
_cell.length_b   1.000
_cell.length_c   1.000
_cell.angle_alpha   90.00
_cell.angle_beta   90.00
_cell.angle_gamma   90.00
#
_symmetry.space_group_name_H-M   'P 1'
#
loop_
_entity.id
_entity.type
_entity.pdbx_description
1 polymer ?
#
loop_
_entity_poly.entity_id
_entity_poly.type
_entity_poly.pdbx_seq_one_letter_code
_entity_poly.pdbx_strand_id
1 'polypeptide(L)'
;MVSCNLLTVDEEASDYPTTFPAIEFSELDKMNQEYQAANDGHICSTLNKYGFTGYSEIFFENGESPCANRDVVRVEIHQTDSLIAAAKAALLKNSTYTGVNDTSKLMITELLPISGCTICEGPGLNNVPIELKITFAEQTIDSNKVVGTDITVVTDAEGVSRIWGNWYSDFESPDFVNFGYEEVQSGMVGWQIDMRRFTGEEAIYTVQENDISGKPERVYLPIENESEQQLEIRTCWAIPVSYSGNSAFNGWIAYVDIEEGFLVDMRAR
;
A
#
# COMPACT_ATOMS: atom_id res chain seq x y z
N MET A 1 -36.44 -11.27 42.63
CA MET A 1 -36.45 -11.13 41.16
C MET A 1 -35.30 -10.21 40.80
N VAL A 2 -34.20 -10.79 40.31
CA VAL A 2 -33.07 -10.01 39.83
C VAL A 2 -33.44 -9.56 38.43
N SER A 3 -33.63 -8.26 38.25
CA SER A 3 -33.86 -7.64 36.96
C SER A 3 -32.54 -7.68 36.20
N CYS A 4 -32.47 -8.49 35.14
CA CYS A 4 -31.46 -8.33 34.11
C CYS A 4 -31.69 -6.95 33.48
N ASN A 5 -30.83 -5.99 33.82
CA ASN A 5 -30.63 -4.82 32.99
C ASN A 5 -30.07 -5.36 31.66
N LEU A 6 -30.93 -5.41 30.64
CA LEU A 6 -30.48 -5.36 29.26
C LEU A 6 -29.59 -4.13 29.17
N LEU A 7 -28.29 -4.34 28.98
CA LEU A 7 -27.45 -3.36 28.33
C LEU A 7 -28.01 -3.23 26.92
N THR A 8 -28.84 -2.21 26.69
CA THR A 8 -29.03 -1.67 25.36
C THR A 8 -27.66 -1.19 24.94
N VAL A 9 -26.98 -1.99 24.13
CA VAL A 9 -25.89 -1.50 23.29
C VAL A 9 -26.53 -0.38 22.50
N ASP A 10 -26.12 0.86 22.77
CA ASP A 10 -26.35 1.93 21.80
C ASP A 10 -25.61 1.45 20.55
N GLU A 11 -26.37 0.96 19.56
CA GLU A 11 -25.93 0.82 18.18
C GLU A 11 -25.67 2.23 17.62
N GLU A 12 -24.68 2.93 18.17
CA GLU A 12 -23.90 3.81 17.32
C GLU A 12 -23.17 2.84 16.39
N ALA A 13 -23.68 2.72 15.16
CA ALA A 13 -23.02 1.95 14.11
C ALA A 13 -21.56 2.39 14.13
N SER A 14 -20.65 1.44 14.37
CA SER A 14 -19.22 1.71 14.20
C SER A 14 -19.06 2.31 12.80
N ASP A 15 -18.34 3.43 12.66
CA ASP A 15 -17.99 4.03 11.35
C ASP A 15 -16.96 3.16 10.59
N TYR A 16 -17.08 1.84 10.76
CA TYR A 16 -16.29 0.77 10.20
C TYR A 16 -17.03 0.09 9.04
N PRO A 17 -16.34 -0.23 7.94
CA PRO A 17 -14.97 0.18 7.65
C PRO A 17 -14.89 1.68 7.35
N THR A 18 -13.73 2.30 7.62
CA THR A 18 -13.49 3.66 7.12
C THR A 18 -13.41 3.64 5.60
N THR A 19 -14.17 4.53 4.96
CA THR A 19 -14.24 4.60 3.50
C THR A 19 -13.70 5.92 2.96
N PHE A 20 -13.01 5.84 1.82
CA PHE A 20 -12.57 6.99 1.03
C PHE A 20 -13.26 6.91 -0.33
N PRO A 21 -14.28 7.76 -0.60
CA PRO A 21 -14.94 7.78 -1.89
C PRO A 21 -13.98 8.26 -2.98
N ALA A 22 -14.14 7.76 -4.20
CA ALA A 22 -13.43 8.30 -5.35
C ALA A 22 -13.77 9.78 -5.55
N ILE A 23 -12.75 10.58 -5.83
CA ILE A 23 -12.87 12.00 -6.11
C ILE A 23 -13.26 12.18 -7.57
N GLU A 24 -14.22 13.08 -7.81
CA GLU A 24 -14.63 13.45 -9.16
C GLU A 24 -13.43 13.97 -9.97
N PHE A 25 -13.33 13.55 -11.24
CA PHE A 25 -12.14 13.82 -12.05
C PHE A 25 -11.78 15.31 -12.13
N SER A 26 -12.77 16.20 -12.20
CA SER A 26 -12.53 17.66 -12.27
C SER A 26 -11.91 18.22 -10.98
N GLU A 27 -12.27 17.67 -9.83
CA GLU A 27 -11.67 18.01 -8.55
C GLU A 27 -10.29 17.38 -8.41
N LEU A 28 -10.15 16.11 -8.79
CA LEU A 28 -8.88 15.40 -8.74
C LEU A 28 -7.83 16.04 -9.67
N ASP A 29 -8.21 16.47 -10.87
CA ASP A 29 -7.33 17.20 -11.80
C ASP A 29 -6.84 18.52 -11.19
N LYS A 30 -7.75 19.27 -10.56
CA LYS A 30 -7.39 20.49 -9.83
C LYS A 30 -6.42 20.19 -8.68
N MET A 31 -6.68 19.16 -7.87
CA MET A 31 -5.79 18.74 -6.79
C MET A 31 -4.41 18.32 -7.33
N ASN A 32 -4.37 17.62 -8.46
CA ASN A 32 -3.14 17.21 -9.10
C ASN A 32 -2.36 18.43 -9.63
N GLN A 33 -3.02 19.43 -10.22
CA GLN A 33 -2.37 20.68 -10.63
C GLN A 33 -1.79 21.46 -9.43
N GLU A 34 -2.52 21.49 -8.30
CA GLU A 34 -2.02 22.10 -7.06
C GLU A 34 -0.80 21.36 -6.51
N TYR A 35 -0.84 20.02 -6.51
CA TYR A 35 0.28 19.16 -6.13
C TYR A 35 1.50 19.41 -7.03
N GLN A 36 1.31 19.45 -8.34
CA GLN A 36 2.38 19.72 -9.31
C GLN A 36 2.99 21.11 -9.13
N ALA A 37 2.14 22.14 -8.97
CA ALA A 37 2.58 23.51 -8.75
C ALA A 37 3.33 23.66 -7.41
N ALA A 38 2.89 23.00 -6.35
CA ALA A 38 3.57 23.02 -5.05
C ALA A 38 4.96 22.37 -5.07
N ASN A 39 5.23 21.54 -6.08
CA ASN A 39 6.52 20.87 -6.29
C ASN A 39 7.25 21.39 -7.54
N ASP A 40 6.91 22.60 -8.00
CA ASP A 40 7.56 23.29 -9.13
C ASP A 40 7.60 22.46 -10.43
N GLY A 41 6.67 21.51 -10.58
CA GLY A 41 6.63 20.55 -11.70
C GLY A 41 7.78 19.53 -11.70
N HIS A 42 8.59 19.45 -10.65
CA HIS A 42 9.74 18.55 -10.58
C HIS A 42 9.33 17.10 -10.25
N ILE A 43 8.24 16.91 -9.50
CA ILE A 43 7.72 15.59 -9.15
C ILE A 43 6.73 15.11 -10.22
N CYS A 44 7.11 14.11 -11.02
CA CYS A 44 6.27 13.63 -12.13
C CYS A 44 5.18 12.61 -11.73
N SER A 45 5.17 12.12 -10.49
CA SER A 45 4.09 11.25 -10.01
C SER A 45 2.76 12.00 -9.89
N THR A 46 1.63 11.30 -9.99
CA THR A 46 0.29 11.89 -9.93
C THR A 46 -0.50 11.37 -8.73
N LEU A 47 -1.69 11.94 -8.51
CA LEU A 47 -2.62 11.48 -7.50
C LEU A 47 -3.48 10.31 -8.03
N ASN A 48 -3.81 9.35 -7.16
CA ASN A 48 -4.79 8.29 -7.44
C ASN A 48 -6.23 8.81 -7.34
N LYS A 49 -7.23 7.98 -7.67
CA LYS A 49 -8.66 8.37 -7.61
C LYS A 49 -9.14 8.82 -6.24
N TYR A 50 -8.38 8.59 -5.18
CA TYR A 50 -8.70 8.98 -3.81
C TYR A 50 -7.89 10.21 -3.34
N GLY A 51 -7.10 10.83 -4.22
CA GLY A 51 -6.33 12.03 -3.93
C GLY A 51 -4.98 11.79 -3.24
N PHE A 52 -4.51 10.54 -3.17
CA PHE A 52 -3.22 10.20 -2.56
C PHE A 52 -2.10 10.04 -3.58
N THR A 53 -0.85 10.23 -3.16
CA THR A 53 0.32 9.93 -4.01
C THR A 53 0.38 8.43 -4.31
N GLY A 54 0.42 8.05 -5.59
CA GLY A 54 0.40 6.65 -5.98
C GLY A 54 0.54 6.46 -7.48
N TYR A 55 0.80 5.22 -7.91
CA TYR A 55 0.69 4.91 -9.32
C TYR A 55 -0.79 5.02 -9.73
N SER A 56 -1.08 5.86 -10.72
CA SER A 56 -2.45 6.17 -11.15
C SER A 56 -2.49 6.37 -12.65
N GLU A 57 -3.17 5.49 -13.37
CA GLU A 57 -3.32 5.56 -14.83
C GLU A 57 -4.34 6.62 -15.26
N ILE A 58 -5.06 7.22 -14.32
CA ILE A 58 -6.10 8.23 -14.56
C ILE A 58 -5.56 9.42 -15.34
N PHE A 59 -4.28 9.75 -15.11
CA PHE A 59 -3.59 10.88 -15.75
C PHE A 59 -2.62 10.43 -16.85
N PHE A 60 -2.68 9.18 -17.30
CA PHE A 60 -1.76 8.66 -18.31
C PHE A 60 -2.33 8.91 -19.69
N GLU A 61 -1.88 9.98 -20.33
CA GLU A 61 -2.25 10.26 -21.71
C GLU A 61 -1.74 9.14 -22.63
N ASN A 62 -2.65 8.51 -23.38
CA ASN A 62 -2.35 7.35 -24.24
C ASN A 62 -1.71 6.15 -23.49
N GLY A 63 -1.92 6.03 -22.18
CA GLY A 63 -1.34 4.96 -21.36
C GLY A 63 0.13 5.17 -20.99
N GLU A 64 0.71 6.34 -21.30
CA GLU A 64 2.08 6.66 -20.92
C GLU A 64 2.13 7.34 -19.56
N SER A 65 3.04 6.88 -18.69
CA SER A 65 3.29 7.53 -17.41
C SER A 65 3.83 8.95 -17.62
N PRO A 66 3.34 9.96 -16.89
CA PRO A 66 3.91 11.31 -16.91
C PRO A 66 5.41 11.35 -16.59
N CYS A 67 5.92 10.35 -15.86
CA CYS A 67 7.34 10.19 -15.58
C CYS A 67 8.18 9.66 -16.74
N ALA A 68 7.57 9.09 -17.78
CA ALA A 68 8.28 8.49 -18.91
C ALA A 68 9.01 9.55 -19.76
N ASN A 69 8.43 10.75 -19.86
CA ASN A 69 8.92 11.84 -20.69
C ASN A 69 9.68 12.91 -19.88
N ARG A 70 10.09 12.61 -18.64
CA ARG A 70 10.83 13.58 -17.81
C ARG A 70 12.24 13.81 -18.37
N ASP A 71 12.73 15.03 -18.21
CA ASP A 71 14.15 15.32 -18.39
C ASP A 71 14.96 14.66 -17.28
N VAL A 72 15.81 13.70 -17.64
CA VAL A 72 16.65 12.97 -16.68
C VAL A 72 17.85 13.83 -16.28
N VAL A 73 18.00 14.11 -14.99
CA VAL A 73 19.16 14.80 -14.43
C VAL A 73 20.39 13.89 -14.49
N ARG A 74 21.32 14.20 -15.39
CA ARG A 74 22.52 13.38 -15.67
C ARG A 74 23.72 13.83 -14.83
N VAL A 75 23.58 13.80 -13.51
CA VAL A 75 24.63 14.16 -12.56
C VAL A 75 24.85 12.97 -11.62
N GLU A 76 26.11 12.57 -11.45
CA GLU A 76 26.44 11.50 -10.53
C GLU A 76 26.10 11.89 -9.09
N ILE A 77 25.38 11.02 -8.39
CA ILE A 77 25.03 11.23 -6.99
C ILE A 77 26.10 10.63 -6.07
N HIS A 78 26.56 11.44 -5.11
CA HIS A 78 27.55 11.01 -4.11
C HIS A 78 27.07 11.18 -2.66
N GLN A 79 25.97 11.90 -2.43
CA GLN A 79 25.51 12.31 -1.10
C GLN A 79 24.18 11.64 -0.70
N THR A 80 24.22 10.32 -0.50
CA THR A 80 23.04 9.51 -0.17
C THR A 80 22.28 10.01 1.07
N ASP A 81 22.97 10.40 2.15
CA ASP A 81 22.32 10.86 3.38
C ASP A 81 21.51 12.15 3.18
N SER A 82 22.03 13.08 2.39
CA SER A 82 21.34 14.32 2.04
C SER A 82 20.07 14.03 1.21
N LEU A 83 20.13 13.05 0.32
CA LEU A 83 18.97 12.62 -0.48
C LEU A 83 17.91 11.92 0.37
N ILE A 84 18.31 11.12 1.36
CA ILE A 84 17.38 10.52 2.33
C ILE A 84 16.66 11.61 3.14
N ALA A 85 17.41 12.61 3.62
CA ALA A 85 16.82 13.74 4.34
C ALA A 85 15.84 14.53 3.45
N ALA A 86 16.21 14.77 2.19
CA ALA A 86 15.35 15.42 1.20
C ALA A 86 14.07 14.62 0.92
N ALA A 87 14.16 13.29 0.78
CA ALA A 87 13.02 12.41 0.60
C ALA A 87 12.04 12.51 1.78
N LYS A 88 12.52 12.39 3.02
CA LYS A 88 11.69 12.55 4.22
C LYS A 88 11.03 13.93 4.29
N ALA A 89 11.78 14.98 3.97
CA ALA A 89 11.25 16.34 3.97
C ALA A 89 10.18 16.56 2.89
N ALA A 90 10.35 15.98 1.69
CA ALA A 90 9.38 16.07 0.61
C ALA A 90 8.07 15.33 0.93
N LEU A 91 8.16 14.17 1.60
CA LEU A 91 6.97 13.46 2.09
C LEU A 91 6.19 14.32 3.08
N LEU A 92 6.88 14.91 4.07
CA LEU A 92 6.24 15.80 5.04
C LEU A 92 5.69 17.09 4.40
N LYS A 93 6.40 17.68 3.44
CA LYS A 93 5.93 18.85 2.67
C LYS A 93 4.62 18.54 1.94
N ASN A 94 4.48 17.31 1.45
CA ASN A 94 3.31 16.82 0.73
C ASN A 94 2.38 15.98 1.64
N SER A 95 2.36 16.24 2.95
CA SER A 95 1.63 15.39 3.92
C SER A 95 0.15 15.25 3.63
N THR A 96 -0.49 16.27 3.04
CA THR A 96 -1.89 16.22 2.58
C THR A 96 -2.16 15.07 1.60
N TYR A 97 -1.18 14.72 0.76
CA TYR A 97 -1.32 13.69 -0.28
C TYR A 97 -0.62 12.38 0.07
N THR A 98 0.45 12.45 0.86
CA THR A 98 1.24 11.28 1.27
C THR A 98 0.77 10.66 2.58
N GLY A 99 -0.02 11.38 3.38
CA GLY A 99 -0.41 10.98 4.73
C GLY A 99 0.73 11.01 5.77
N VAL A 100 1.94 11.41 5.37
CA VAL A 100 3.11 11.41 6.26
C VAL A 100 3.17 12.69 7.08
N ASN A 101 2.76 12.59 8.35
CA ASN A 101 2.80 13.71 9.30
C ASN A 101 4.01 13.66 10.26
N ASP A 102 4.71 12.52 10.32
CA ASP A 102 5.86 12.32 11.22
C ASP A 102 6.96 11.49 10.51
N THR A 103 8.06 12.15 10.18
CA THR A 103 9.19 11.54 9.46
C THR A 103 10.05 10.61 10.33
N SER A 104 9.87 10.63 11.66
CA SER A 104 10.55 9.71 12.57
C SER A 104 10.03 8.28 12.46
N LYS A 105 8.77 8.12 12.02
CA LYS A 105 8.13 6.81 11.76
C LYS A 105 8.56 6.19 10.43
N LEU A 106 9.16 6.97 9.53
CA LEU A 106 9.65 6.48 8.24
C LEU A 106 10.91 5.63 8.43
N MET A 107 10.73 4.31 8.37
CA MET A 107 11.80 3.31 8.38
C MET A 107 12.16 2.91 6.96
N ILE A 108 13.44 2.93 6.61
CA ILE A 108 13.91 2.57 5.26
C ILE A 108 14.02 1.06 5.16
N THR A 109 13.42 0.47 4.13
CA THR A 109 13.49 -0.96 3.82
C THR A 109 14.38 -1.25 2.61
N GLU A 110 14.49 -0.31 1.67
CA GLU A 110 15.32 -0.43 0.48
C GLU A 110 16.02 0.89 0.13
N LEU A 111 17.29 0.78 -0.28
CA LEU A 111 18.08 1.84 -0.90
C LEU A 111 18.75 1.28 -2.16
N LEU A 112 18.29 1.72 -3.32
CA LEU A 112 18.76 1.20 -4.61
C LEU A 112 19.25 2.35 -5.51
N PRO A 113 20.55 2.43 -5.83
CA PRO A 113 21.03 3.38 -6.82
C PRO A 113 20.56 2.97 -8.22
N ILE A 114 20.05 3.94 -8.97
CA ILE A 114 19.67 3.76 -10.38
C ILE A 114 20.76 4.41 -11.23
N SER A 115 21.41 3.59 -12.03
CA SER A 115 22.49 4.04 -12.91
C SER A 115 21.94 4.60 -14.21
N GLY A 116 22.58 5.67 -14.68
CA GLY A 116 22.34 6.23 -16.00
C GLY A 116 23.60 6.86 -16.56
N CYS A 117 23.54 7.25 -17.83
CA CYS A 117 24.69 7.84 -18.49
C CYS A 117 24.84 9.32 -18.15
N THR A 118 26.03 9.74 -17.71
CA THR A 118 26.41 11.17 -17.67
C THR A 118 27.07 11.59 -18.99
N ILE A 119 27.72 10.65 -19.67
CA ILE A 119 28.17 10.76 -21.06
C ILE A 119 27.55 9.58 -21.81
N CYS A 120 26.60 9.86 -22.71
CA CYS A 120 25.76 8.84 -23.33
C CYS A 120 26.24 8.37 -24.72
N GLU A 121 27.23 9.06 -25.30
CA GLU A 121 27.73 8.78 -26.64
C GLU A 121 29.25 8.91 -26.72
N GLY A 122 29.88 8.15 -27.62
CA GLY A 122 31.31 8.21 -27.90
C GLY A 122 32.19 7.33 -26.99
N PRO A 123 33.53 7.41 -27.15
CA PRO A 123 34.48 6.52 -26.48
C PRO A 123 34.62 6.76 -24.97
N GLY A 124 34.04 7.84 -24.45
CA GLY A 124 34.03 8.20 -23.02
C GLY A 124 32.70 7.90 -22.33
N LEU A 125 31.93 6.93 -22.83
CA LEU A 125 30.65 6.53 -22.24
C LEU A 125 30.84 6.24 -20.74
N ASN A 126 30.01 6.88 -19.92
CA ASN A 126 30.11 6.79 -18.47
C ASN A 126 28.73 6.49 -17.88
N ASN A 127 28.62 5.37 -17.17
CA ASN A 127 27.40 4.92 -16.51
C ASN A 127 27.63 4.88 -15.01
N VAL A 128 26.91 5.73 -14.28
CA VAL A 128 27.08 5.96 -12.84
C VAL A 128 25.72 6.15 -12.19
N PRO A 129 25.60 6.00 -10.86
CA PRO A 129 24.37 6.33 -10.15
C PRO A 129 23.98 7.79 -10.38
N ILE A 130 22.79 8.02 -10.94
CA ILE A 130 22.24 9.38 -11.14
C ILE A 130 20.90 9.59 -10.41
N GLU A 131 20.22 8.50 -10.04
CA GLU A 131 19.08 8.55 -9.14
C GLU A 131 19.27 7.56 -7.97
N LEU A 132 18.52 7.77 -6.90
CA LEU A 132 18.41 6.88 -5.76
C LEU A 132 16.94 6.58 -5.52
N LYS A 133 16.58 5.30 -5.55
CA LYS A 133 15.29 4.80 -5.09
C LYS A 133 15.39 4.50 -3.59
N ILE A 134 14.46 5.05 -2.83
CA ILE A 134 14.33 4.88 -1.38
C ILE A 134 12.94 4.32 -1.13
N THR A 135 12.83 3.13 -0.55
CA THR A 135 11.53 2.60 -0.12
C THR A 135 11.44 2.65 1.40
N PHE A 136 10.36 3.26 1.89
CA PHE A 136 9.99 3.30 3.29
C PHE A 136 8.99 2.19 3.59
N ALA A 137 9.11 1.59 4.77
CA ALA A 137 8.21 0.55 5.26
C ALA A 137 6.75 0.99 5.26
N GLU A 138 5.86 0.00 5.25
CA GLU A 138 4.43 0.17 5.50
C GLU A 138 4.17 0.95 6.79
N GLN A 139 3.09 1.73 6.79
CA GLN A 139 2.58 2.41 7.97
C GLN A 139 2.30 1.41 9.09
N THR A 140 2.58 1.83 10.32
CA THR A 140 2.21 1.08 11.53
C THR A 140 1.37 1.95 12.45
N ILE A 141 0.20 1.46 12.85
CA ILE A 141 -0.72 2.08 13.82
C ILE A 141 -1.00 1.05 14.91
N ASP A 142 -0.77 1.42 16.18
CA ASP A 142 -0.95 0.54 17.34
C ASP A 142 -0.28 -0.84 17.22
N SER A 143 0.92 -0.86 16.63
CA SER A 143 1.71 -2.06 16.31
C SER A 143 1.16 -2.96 15.21
N ASN A 144 0.04 -2.59 14.57
CA ASN A 144 -0.51 -3.29 13.41
C ASN A 144 -0.07 -2.57 12.12
N LYS A 145 0.28 -3.33 11.10
CA LYS A 145 0.66 -2.79 9.79
C LYS A 145 -0.59 -2.37 9.02
N VAL A 146 -0.46 -1.31 8.22
CA VAL A 146 -1.40 -1.01 7.13
C VAL A 146 -0.81 -1.57 5.84
N VAL A 147 -1.38 -2.67 5.36
CA VAL A 147 -0.81 -3.46 4.27
C VAL A 147 -0.76 -2.65 2.98
N GLY A 148 0.35 -2.71 2.25
CA GLY A 148 0.52 -2.06 0.94
C GLY A 148 0.67 -0.53 1.01
N THR A 149 1.11 -0.01 2.15
CA THR A 149 1.34 1.44 2.36
C THR A 149 2.81 1.81 2.39
N ASP A 150 3.69 0.97 1.83
CA ASP A 150 5.07 1.36 1.62
C ASP A 150 5.13 2.56 0.67
N ILE A 151 6.08 3.47 0.92
CA ILE A 151 6.25 4.67 0.11
C ILE A 151 7.60 4.58 -0.57
N THR A 152 7.60 4.58 -1.90
CA THR A 152 8.80 4.66 -2.72
C THR A 152 9.03 6.09 -3.19
N VAL A 153 10.21 6.62 -2.91
CA VAL A 153 10.67 7.93 -3.37
C VAL A 153 11.87 7.75 -4.28
N VAL A 154 11.87 8.42 -5.43
CA VAL A 154 13.04 8.50 -6.31
C VAL A 154 13.60 9.91 -6.25
N THR A 155 14.91 10.01 -6.03
CA THR A 155 15.63 11.29 -5.93
C THR A 155 16.77 11.35 -6.93
N ASP A 156 17.08 12.53 -7.44
CA ASP A 156 18.28 12.82 -8.24
C ASP A 156 19.05 14.03 -7.66
N ALA A 157 20.00 14.58 -8.40
CA ALA A 157 20.81 15.70 -7.94
C ALA A 157 20.02 17.02 -7.73
N GLU A 158 18.81 17.14 -8.26
CA GLU A 158 17.95 18.32 -8.10
C GLU A 158 16.92 18.14 -6.97
N GLY A 159 16.67 16.91 -6.52
CA GLY A 159 15.81 16.62 -5.39
C GLY A 159 14.95 15.40 -5.60
N VAL A 160 13.71 15.43 -5.08
CA VAL A 160 12.74 14.34 -5.25
C VAL A 160 12.04 14.49 -6.58
N SER A 161 12.12 13.45 -7.42
CA SER A 161 11.46 13.44 -8.74
C SER A 161 10.22 12.56 -8.79
N ARG A 162 10.05 11.60 -7.87
CA ARG A 162 8.89 10.69 -7.83
C ARG A 162 8.52 10.33 -6.40
N ILE A 163 7.22 10.28 -6.13
CA ILE A 163 6.65 9.73 -4.89
C ILE A 163 5.55 8.74 -5.28
N TRP A 164 5.67 7.49 -4.85
CA TRP A 164 4.69 6.43 -5.09
C TRP A 164 4.30 5.78 -3.76
N GLY A 165 2.99 5.67 -3.51
CA GLY A 165 2.45 5.16 -2.26
C GLY A 165 2.12 6.28 -1.27
N ASN A 166 1.31 5.94 -0.28
CA ASN A 166 0.83 6.86 0.74
C ASN A 166 0.56 6.12 2.04
N TRP A 167 0.47 6.89 3.11
CA TRP A 167 -0.10 6.50 4.40
C TRP A 167 -1.51 7.08 4.53
N TYR A 168 -2.26 6.59 5.51
CA TYR A 168 -3.60 7.07 5.83
C TYR A 168 -3.57 7.80 7.18
N SER A 169 -4.00 9.06 7.22
CA SER A 169 -3.93 9.87 8.43
C SER A 169 -4.96 9.47 9.47
N ASP A 170 -6.16 9.09 9.03
CA ASP A 170 -7.33 8.89 9.89
C ASP A 170 -8.16 7.72 9.37
N PHE A 171 -8.25 6.66 10.16
CA PHE A 171 -9.24 5.61 9.99
C PHE A 171 -9.52 4.93 11.32
N GLU A 172 -10.71 4.38 11.44
CA GLU A 172 -11.20 3.72 12.63
C GLU A 172 -11.01 2.21 12.53
N SER A 173 -10.62 1.64 13.66
CA SER A 173 -10.63 0.21 13.88
C SER A 173 -11.93 -0.14 14.59
N PRO A 174 -12.55 -1.30 14.34
CA PRO A 174 -13.77 -1.66 15.04
C PRO A 174 -13.47 -1.85 16.53
N ASP A 175 -14.44 -1.44 17.36
CA ASP A 175 -14.35 -1.46 18.82
C ASP A 175 -14.29 -2.89 19.38
N PHE A 176 -14.88 -3.84 18.66
CA PHE A 176 -15.00 -5.23 19.07
C PHE A 176 -14.45 -6.18 18.01
N VAL A 177 -13.85 -7.26 18.48
CA VAL A 177 -13.52 -8.43 17.64
C VAL A 177 -14.70 -9.38 17.73
N ASN A 178 -15.56 -9.39 16.72
CA ASN A 178 -16.69 -10.32 16.65
C ASN A 178 -16.24 -11.72 16.25
N PHE A 179 -15.25 -11.81 15.36
CA PHE A 179 -14.70 -13.06 14.86
C PHE A 179 -13.26 -13.24 15.35
N GLY A 180 -13.10 -14.11 16.35
CA GLY A 180 -11.80 -14.48 16.88
C GLY A 180 -11.00 -15.33 15.89
N TYR A 181 -9.67 -15.20 15.89
CA TYR A 181 -8.82 -15.89 14.92
C TYR A 181 -8.98 -17.43 14.94
N GLU A 182 -9.25 -18.04 16.10
CA GLU A 182 -9.43 -19.49 16.22
C GLU A 182 -10.70 -19.98 15.52
N GLU A 183 -11.78 -19.20 15.61
CA GLU A 183 -13.04 -19.46 14.91
C GLU A 183 -12.84 -19.33 13.40
N VAL A 184 -12.19 -18.25 12.96
CA VAL A 184 -11.89 -18.02 11.55
C VAL A 184 -11.02 -19.14 10.99
N GLN A 185 -9.91 -19.47 11.64
CA GLN A 185 -9.00 -20.54 11.19
C GLN A 185 -9.72 -21.89 11.09
N SER A 186 -10.59 -22.22 12.05
CA SER A 186 -11.40 -23.44 12.02
C SER A 186 -12.40 -23.43 10.85
N GLY A 187 -13.02 -22.27 10.58
CA GLY A 187 -13.99 -22.09 9.49
C GLY A 187 -13.36 -22.12 8.09
N MET A 188 -12.05 -21.87 7.98
CA MET A 188 -11.31 -21.95 6.71
C MET A 188 -11.02 -23.38 6.25
N VAL A 189 -11.03 -24.37 7.16
CA VAL A 189 -10.80 -25.77 6.80
C VAL A 189 -11.92 -26.25 5.86
N GLY A 190 -11.54 -26.79 4.71
CA GLY A 190 -12.46 -27.19 3.65
C GLY A 190 -12.77 -26.12 2.61
N TRP A 191 -12.24 -24.89 2.75
CA TRP A 191 -12.35 -23.88 1.70
C TRP A 191 -11.70 -24.37 0.40
N GLN A 192 -12.34 -24.02 -0.72
CA GLN A 192 -11.88 -24.37 -2.06
C GLN A 192 -11.27 -23.15 -2.74
N ILE A 193 -9.99 -23.24 -3.08
CA ILE A 193 -9.22 -22.18 -3.73
C ILE A 193 -8.95 -22.57 -5.18
N ASP A 194 -9.34 -21.70 -6.12
CA ASP A 194 -8.97 -21.85 -7.52
C ASP A 194 -7.49 -21.49 -7.72
N MET A 195 -6.69 -22.50 -8.06
CA MET A 195 -5.24 -22.39 -8.22
C MET A 195 -4.83 -21.68 -9.51
N ARG A 196 -5.75 -21.51 -10.47
CA ARG A 196 -5.44 -20.96 -11.80
C ARG A 196 -4.84 -19.57 -11.72
N ARG A 197 -5.35 -18.73 -10.80
CA ARG A 197 -4.86 -17.36 -10.60
C ARG A 197 -3.45 -17.30 -10.00
N PHE A 198 -2.99 -18.36 -9.35
CA PHE A 198 -1.73 -18.38 -8.60
C PHE A 198 -0.64 -19.20 -9.30
N THR A 199 -1.03 -20.29 -9.98
CA THR A 199 -0.10 -21.26 -10.58
C THR A 199 -0.27 -21.37 -12.10
N GLY A 200 -1.35 -20.82 -12.66
CA GLY A 200 -1.74 -21.04 -14.05
C GLY A 200 -2.39 -22.40 -14.32
N GLU A 201 -2.41 -23.30 -13.33
CA GLU A 201 -2.98 -24.65 -13.46
C GLU A 201 -4.48 -24.66 -13.12
N GLU A 202 -5.28 -25.38 -13.92
CA GLU A 202 -6.70 -25.61 -13.61
C GLU A 202 -6.85 -26.65 -12.50
N ALA A 203 -6.55 -26.26 -11.27
CA ALA A 203 -6.67 -27.09 -10.08
C ALA A 203 -7.47 -26.37 -9.00
N ILE A 204 -8.20 -27.15 -8.18
CA ILE A 204 -8.84 -26.66 -6.97
C ILE A 204 -8.08 -27.24 -5.79
N TYR A 205 -7.60 -26.36 -4.91
CA TYR A 205 -7.03 -26.74 -3.64
C TYR A 205 -8.08 -26.70 -2.54
N THR A 206 -8.12 -27.71 -1.67
CA THR A 206 -8.97 -27.71 -0.49
C THR A 206 -8.11 -27.53 0.74
N VAL A 207 -8.34 -26.44 1.48
CA VAL A 207 -7.58 -26.10 2.69
C VAL A 207 -7.76 -27.20 3.74
N GLN A 208 -6.65 -27.72 4.24
CA GLN A 208 -6.56 -28.71 5.30
C GLN A 208 -6.21 -28.05 6.63
N GLU A 209 -6.50 -28.72 7.74
CA GLU A 209 -6.16 -28.24 9.09
C GLU A 209 -4.67 -27.94 9.25
N ASN A 210 -3.80 -28.78 8.67
CA ASN A 210 -2.34 -28.60 8.75
C ASN A 210 -1.80 -27.47 7.88
N ASP A 211 -2.62 -26.87 7.01
CA ASP A 211 -2.19 -25.75 6.18
C ASP A 211 -2.17 -24.44 6.97
N ILE A 212 -3.00 -24.38 8.00
CA ILE A 212 -3.21 -23.20 8.84
C ILE A 212 -2.42 -23.43 10.13
N SER A 213 -1.48 -22.55 10.42
CA SER A 213 -0.68 -22.68 11.65
C SER A 213 -0.27 -21.34 12.21
N GLY A 214 -0.05 -21.32 13.53
CA GLY A 214 0.34 -20.12 14.26
C GLY A 214 -0.80 -19.14 14.50
N LYS A 215 -0.51 -18.14 15.33
CA LYS A 215 -1.41 -17.02 15.57
C LYS A 215 -1.28 -16.03 14.41
N PRO A 216 -2.36 -15.65 13.72
CA PRO A 216 -2.29 -14.67 12.64
C PRO A 216 -1.98 -13.28 13.18
N GLU A 217 -1.47 -12.42 12.29
CA GLU A 217 -1.27 -11.00 12.59
C GLU A 217 -2.60 -10.25 12.42
N ARG A 218 -2.85 -9.27 13.28
CA ARG A 218 -3.90 -8.28 13.05
C ARG A 218 -3.30 -7.18 12.18
N VAL A 219 -3.99 -6.84 11.10
CA VAL A 219 -3.54 -5.83 10.13
C VAL A 219 -4.69 -4.93 9.72
N TYR A 220 -4.36 -3.78 9.18
CA TYR A 220 -5.29 -2.92 8.45
C TYR A 220 -5.07 -3.14 6.95
N LEU A 221 -6.13 -3.40 6.21
CA LEU A 221 -6.10 -3.73 4.80
C LEU A 221 -6.93 -2.71 4.02
N PRO A 222 -6.26 -1.80 3.28
CA PRO A 222 -6.90 -1.01 2.24
C PRO A 222 -7.34 -1.94 1.09
N ILE A 223 -8.61 -1.90 0.71
CA ILE A 223 -9.18 -2.67 -0.38
C ILE A 223 -10.16 -1.81 -1.18
N GLU A 224 -10.11 -1.92 -2.51
CA GLU A 224 -11.07 -1.20 -3.35
C GLU A 224 -12.39 -1.96 -3.43
N ASN A 225 -13.49 -1.27 -3.12
CA ASN A 225 -14.83 -1.72 -3.46
C ASN A 225 -15.24 -1.07 -4.79
N GLU A 226 -15.00 -1.79 -5.89
CA GLU A 226 -15.29 -1.30 -7.25
C GLU A 226 -16.78 -1.00 -7.45
N SER A 227 -17.67 -1.72 -6.75
CA SER A 227 -19.13 -1.55 -6.91
C SER A 227 -19.59 -0.21 -6.34
N GLU A 228 -18.97 0.22 -5.25
CA GLU A 228 -19.29 1.46 -4.54
C GLU A 228 -18.32 2.61 -4.87
N GLN A 229 -17.31 2.35 -5.72
CA GLN A 229 -16.28 3.33 -6.11
C GLN A 229 -15.58 3.97 -4.90
N GLN A 230 -15.28 3.16 -3.89
CA GLN A 230 -14.62 3.61 -2.66
C GLN A 230 -13.45 2.70 -2.29
N LEU A 231 -12.50 3.24 -1.55
CA LEU A 231 -11.47 2.48 -0.85
C LEU A 231 -11.96 2.24 0.57
N GLU A 232 -11.91 1.01 1.05
CA GLU A 232 -12.27 0.64 2.42
C GLU A 232 -10.99 0.25 3.16
N ILE A 233 -10.80 0.74 4.38
CA ILE A 233 -9.76 0.24 5.28
C ILE A 233 -10.41 -0.69 6.28
N ARG A 234 -10.14 -2.00 6.10
CA ARG A 234 -10.68 -3.07 6.94
C ARG A 234 -9.65 -3.57 7.92
N THR A 235 -10.08 -3.93 9.12
CA THR A 235 -9.22 -4.61 10.09
C THR A 235 -9.38 -6.11 9.89
N CYS A 236 -8.26 -6.79 9.61
CA CYS A 236 -8.27 -8.19 9.22
C CYS A 236 -7.34 -9.04 10.08
N TRP A 237 -7.67 -10.31 10.21
CA TRP A 237 -6.70 -11.36 10.48
C TRP A 237 -5.95 -11.69 9.19
N ALA A 238 -4.64 -11.50 9.17
CA ALA A 238 -3.74 -11.96 8.11
C ALA A 238 -3.31 -13.40 8.41
N ILE A 239 -4.03 -14.37 7.83
CA ILE A 239 -3.89 -15.79 8.11
C ILE A 239 -2.99 -16.44 7.06
N PRO A 240 -1.79 -16.91 7.44
CA PRO A 240 -0.95 -17.67 6.52
C PRO A 240 -1.57 -19.06 6.28
N VAL A 241 -1.81 -19.37 5.01
CA VAL A 241 -2.28 -20.69 4.55
C VAL A 241 -1.15 -21.32 3.75
N SER A 242 -0.57 -22.41 4.26
CA SER A 242 0.53 -23.10 3.62
C SER A 242 0.01 -24.00 2.49
N TYR A 243 0.69 -23.98 1.34
CA TYR A 243 0.37 -24.89 0.26
C TYR A 243 1.33 -26.07 0.25
N SER A 244 0.82 -27.28 0.48
CA SER A 244 1.65 -28.49 0.51
C SER A 244 1.81 -29.16 -0.86
N GLY A 245 1.17 -28.64 -1.91
CA GLY A 245 1.11 -29.30 -3.23
C GLY A 245 2.34 -29.09 -4.11
N ASN A 246 3.16 -28.06 -3.87
CA ASN A 246 4.37 -27.78 -4.64
C ASN A 246 5.37 -26.96 -3.81
N SER A 247 6.66 -27.33 -3.85
CA SER A 247 7.74 -26.58 -3.19
C SER A 247 8.03 -25.20 -3.79
N ALA A 248 7.53 -24.92 -5.00
CA ALA A 248 7.73 -23.63 -5.67
C ALA A 248 6.75 -22.53 -5.22
N PHE A 249 5.69 -22.89 -4.48
CA PHE A 249 4.66 -21.94 -4.05
C PHE A 249 4.38 -22.12 -2.55
N ASN A 250 4.64 -21.08 -1.75
CA ASN A 250 4.59 -21.14 -0.29
C ASN A 250 3.17 -21.00 0.29
N GLY A 251 2.16 -20.83 -0.57
CA GLY A 251 0.77 -20.63 -0.18
C GLY A 251 0.36 -19.15 -0.16
N TRP A 252 -0.56 -18.81 0.71
CA TRP A 252 -1.27 -17.53 0.71
C TRP A 252 -1.25 -16.83 2.06
N ILE A 253 -1.61 -15.55 2.03
CA ILE A 253 -2.15 -14.83 3.18
C ILE A 253 -3.62 -14.55 2.85
N ALA A 254 -4.52 -15.14 3.62
CA ALA A 254 -5.94 -14.84 3.58
C ALA A 254 -6.23 -13.72 4.58
N TYR A 255 -6.92 -12.67 4.15
CA TYR A 255 -7.31 -11.56 4.98
C TYR A 255 -8.80 -11.69 5.30
N VAL A 256 -9.12 -11.99 6.55
CA VAL A 256 -10.51 -12.16 7.01
C VAL A 256 -10.88 -11.01 7.93
N ASP A 257 -12.01 -10.37 7.65
CA ASP A 257 -12.52 -9.23 8.41
C ASP A 257 -12.82 -9.64 9.87
N ILE A 258 -12.34 -8.86 10.85
CA ILE A 258 -12.50 -9.21 12.27
C ILE A 258 -13.90 -8.94 12.82
N GLU A 259 -14.67 -8.08 12.15
CA GLU A 259 -16.02 -7.68 12.56
C GLU A 259 -17.09 -8.46 11.79
N GLU A 260 -16.90 -8.68 10.48
CA GLU A 260 -17.88 -9.30 9.59
C GLU A 260 -17.55 -10.78 9.24
N GLY A 261 -16.32 -11.24 9.49
CA GLY A 261 -15.94 -12.65 9.43
C GLY A 261 -15.78 -13.25 8.02
N PHE A 262 -15.92 -12.46 6.95
CA PHE A 262 -15.73 -12.93 5.58
C PHE A 262 -14.31 -12.70 5.07
N LEU A 263 -13.93 -13.47 4.04
CA LEU A 263 -12.68 -13.30 3.30
C LEU A 263 -12.71 -12.01 2.48
N VAL A 264 -11.89 -11.04 2.84
CA VAL A 264 -11.74 -9.76 2.14
C VAL A 264 -10.86 -9.91 0.91
N ASP A 265 -9.69 -10.53 1.07
CA ASP A 265 -8.70 -10.71 0.00
C ASP A 265 -7.81 -11.94 0.28
N MET A 266 -7.15 -12.45 -0.74
CA MET A 266 -6.18 -13.53 -0.62
C MET A 266 -4.99 -13.31 -1.57
N ARG A 267 -3.80 -13.16 -0.98
CA ARG A 267 -2.56 -12.85 -1.71
C ARG A 267 -1.56 -13.99 -1.64
N ALA A 268 -0.82 -14.21 -2.73
CA ALA A 268 0.30 -15.15 -2.75
C ALA A 268 1.43 -14.70 -1.80
N ARG A 269 2.16 -15.66 -1.23
CA ARG A 269 3.35 -15.44 -0.39
C ARG A 269 4.66 -15.61 -1.14
#